data_AF-A0A239ENC2-F1
#
_entry.id   AF-A0A239ENC2-F1
#
_cell.length_a   1.000
_cell.length_b   1.000
_cell.length_c   1.000
_cell.angle_alpha   90.00
_cell.angle_beta   90.00
_cell.angle_gamma   90.00
#
_symmetry.space_group_name_H-M   'P 1'
#
loop_
_entity.id
_entity.type
_entity.pdbx_description
1 polymer ?
#
loop_
_entity_poly.entity_id
_entity_poly.type
_entity_poly.pdbx_seq_one_letter_code
_entity_poly.pdbx_strand_id
1 'polypeptide(L)'
;MMHAATARALIKGRPMTQFAKGLSCAALDYRLVAGPALAHPDPEDFVQSAFLEAPQIVECTLEAGAEAQCCEFTLSYPTRGLEIGPFCPATLDETGGLRDWDGENAGLYRLDRAYFEILAEQGYRFYDADGNIAISDPGTGGQPQVDHACLMATPDESVVITLRLPVDPVMAKNASDAGDSGQDRRRRVDERARASGAASRFGCRPGGTWRDRGRATRGLASVTEPMIRAQIDPVRRPT
;
A
#
# COMPACT_ATOMS: atom_id res chain seq x y z
N MET A 1 -18.75 64.99 -30.86
CA MET A 1 -19.79 64.65 -31.85
C MET A 1 -20.52 63.39 -31.38
N MET A 2 -21.84 63.53 -31.18
CA MET A 2 -22.95 62.55 -31.11
C MET A 2 -22.74 61.17 -30.46
N HIS A 3 -23.65 60.59 -29.69
CA HIS A 3 -24.78 61.01 -28.84
C HIS A 3 -25.15 59.73 -28.07
N ALA A 4 -25.59 59.88 -26.81
CA ALA A 4 -25.97 58.80 -25.92
C ALA A 4 -27.23 58.04 -26.36
N ALA A 5 -27.44 56.81 -25.85
CA ALA A 5 -28.74 56.40 -25.32
C ALA A 5 -28.64 55.15 -24.41
N THR A 6 -29.06 55.36 -23.18
CA THR A 6 -29.36 54.40 -22.12
C THR A 6 -30.75 53.77 -22.37
N ALA A 7 -30.96 52.48 -22.04
CA ALA A 7 -32.30 52.00 -21.68
C ALA A 7 -32.24 50.76 -20.78
N ARG A 8 -32.69 50.95 -19.54
CA ARG A 8 -33.08 49.92 -18.56
C ARG A 8 -34.54 49.55 -18.85
N ALA A 9 -34.90 48.27 -18.93
CA ALA A 9 -36.31 47.86 -18.94
C ALA A 9 -36.54 46.61 -18.08
N LEU A 10 -37.41 46.77 -17.09
CA LEU A 10 -38.01 45.74 -16.23
C LEU A 10 -38.98 44.85 -17.02
N ILE A 11 -38.95 43.53 -16.76
CA ILE A 11 -40.10 42.62 -16.99
C ILE A 11 -40.15 41.63 -15.81
N LYS A 12 -40.89 41.94 -14.73
CA LYS A 12 -42.24 41.44 -14.40
C LYS A 12 -42.36 39.90 -14.39
N GLY A 13 -42.43 39.33 -13.19
CA GLY A 13 -42.76 37.93 -12.96
C GLY A 13 -44.21 37.58 -13.30
N ARG A 14 -44.44 36.30 -13.65
CA ARG A 14 -45.73 35.57 -13.61
C ARG A 14 -45.48 34.07 -13.44
N PRO A 15 -46.48 33.32 -12.94
CA PRO A 15 -46.26 32.24 -11.97
C PRO A 15 -46.22 30.83 -12.56
N MET A 16 -45.72 29.92 -11.73
CA MET A 16 -45.89 28.47 -11.79
C MET A 16 -47.37 28.09 -11.96
N THR A 17 -47.69 27.38 -13.05
CA THR A 17 -48.78 26.39 -13.05
C THR A 17 -48.59 25.37 -14.19
N GLN A 18 -48.18 24.16 -13.78
CA GLN A 18 -48.82 22.90 -14.14
C GLN A 18 -48.95 22.53 -15.64
N PHE A 19 -48.05 21.66 -16.11
CA PHE A 19 -48.41 20.61 -17.07
C PHE A 19 -47.73 19.29 -16.66
N ALA A 20 -48.46 18.49 -15.90
CA ALA A 20 -48.25 17.06 -15.81
C ALA A 20 -48.74 16.43 -17.12
N LYS A 21 -47.84 15.87 -17.92
CA LYS A 21 -48.18 14.83 -18.90
C LYS A 21 -47.15 13.72 -18.77
N GLY A 22 -47.67 12.53 -18.48
CA GLY A 22 -46.91 11.36 -18.06
C GLY A 22 -45.85 10.94 -19.05
N LEU A 23 -44.64 10.77 -18.54
CA LEU A 23 -43.68 9.86 -19.12
C LEU A 23 -43.86 8.52 -18.41
N SER A 24 -44.39 7.56 -19.16
CA SER A 24 -44.38 6.14 -18.82
C SER A 24 -42.92 5.72 -18.62
N CYS A 25 -42.55 5.33 -17.40
CA CYS A 25 -41.31 4.59 -17.14
C CYS A 25 -41.48 3.19 -17.71
N ALA A 26 -41.21 3.01 -18.99
CA ALA A 26 -40.81 1.70 -19.50
C ALA A 26 -39.47 1.37 -18.84
N ALA A 27 -39.51 0.51 -17.82
CA ALA A 27 -38.32 -0.07 -17.23
C ALA A 27 -37.63 -0.92 -18.31
N LEU A 28 -36.63 -0.34 -18.97
CA LEU A 28 -35.63 -1.13 -19.66
C LEU A 28 -34.82 -1.85 -18.59
N ASP A 29 -35.23 -3.08 -18.29
CA ASP A 29 -34.42 -4.05 -17.56
C ASP A 29 -33.20 -4.41 -18.41
N TYR A 30 -32.19 -3.53 -18.42
CA TYR A 30 -30.84 -3.89 -18.82
C TYR A 30 -30.27 -4.82 -17.74
N ARG A 31 -30.52 -6.12 -17.90
CA ARG A 31 -29.68 -7.13 -17.24
C ARG A 31 -28.28 -7.00 -17.84
N LEU A 32 -27.39 -6.27 -17.16
CA LEU A 32 -25.96 -6.48 -17.32
C LEU A 32 -25.65 -7.92 -16.92
N VAL A 33 -25.58 -8.81 -17.89
CA VAL A 33 -24.88 -10.08 -17.71
C VAL A 33 -23.42 -9.69 -17.52
N ALA A 34 -22.91 -9.85 -16.30
CA ALA A 34 -21.47 -9.84 -16.09
C ALA A 34 -20.88 -10.97 -16.94
N GLY A 35 -20.23 -10.61 -18.05
CA GLY A 35 -19.43 -11.58 -18.80
C GLY A 35 -18.36 -12.15 -17.86
N PRO A 36 -17.92 -13.40 -18.06
CA PRO A 36 -16.76 -13.90 -17.33
C PRO A 36 -15.60 -12.93 -17.60
N ALA A 37 -15.03 -12.38 -16.53
CA ALA A 37 -13.75 -11.70 -16.64
C ALA A 37 -12.72 -12.78 -16.93
N LEU A 38 -12.38 -12.94 -18.21
CA LEU A 38 -11.28 -13.76 -18.67
C LEU A 38 -9.98 -13.06 -18.26
N ALA A 39 -9.53 -13.30 -17.04
CA ALA A 39 -8.25 -12.83 -16.52
C ALA A 39 -7.17 -13.90 -16.75
N HIS A 40 -7.14 -14.47 -17.96
CA HIS A 40 -6.16 -15.49 -18.33
C HIS A 40 -4.90 -14.78 -18.83
N PRO A 41 -3.70 -15.10 -18.31
CA PRO A 41 -2.47 -14.58 -18.86
C PRO A 41 -2.27 -15.15 -20.28
N ASP A 42 -2.26 -14.28 -21.29
CA ASP A 42 -1.82 -14.62 -22.63
C ASP A 42 -0.33 -14.24 -22.78
N PRO A 43 0.57 -15.19 -23.10
CA PRO A 43 1.98 -14.89 -23.38
C PRO A 43 2.18 -13.72 -24.36
N GLU A 44 1.29 -13.55 -25.35
CA GLU A 44 1.41 -12.52 -26.38
C GLU A 44 1.14 -11.10 -25.87
N ASP A 45 0.41 -10.96 -24.75
CA ASP A 45 0.12 -9.66 -24.13
C ASP A 45 1.36 -9.04 -23.44
N PHE A 46 2.45 -9.81 -23.27
CA PHE A 46 3.65 -9.34 -22.61
C PHE A 46 4.73 -8.84 -23.59
N VAL A 47 5.52 -7.86 -23.12
CA VAL A 47 6.69 -7.37 -23.86
C VAL A 47 7.77 -8.45 -23.86
N GLN A 48 7.85 -9.21 -24.95
CA GLN A 48 8.72 -10.39 -25.08
C GLN A 48 10.19 -10.11 -24.74
N SER A 49 10.70 -8.91 -25.07
CA SER A 49 12.09 -8.52 -24.79
C SER A 49 12.40 -8.29 -23.30
N ALA A 50 11.38 -8.27 -22.43
CA ALA A 50 11.57 -8.13 -20.99
C ALA A 50 12.05 -9.43 -20.31
N PHE A 51 11.93 -10.57 -21.00
CA PHE A 51 12.26 -11.90 -20.46
C PHE A 51 13.60 -12.43 -21.00
N LEU A 52 14.16 -13.41 -20.30
CA LEU A 52 15.33 -14.16 -20.75
C LEU A 52 14.97 -15.15 -21.86
N GLU A 53 13.76 -15.71 -21.76
CA GLU A 53 13.15 -16.63 -22.72
C GLU A 53 11.72 -16.17 -22.99
N ALA A 54 11.20 -16.44 -24.20
CA ALA A 54 9.81 -16.11 -24.51
C ALA A 54 8.86 -16.88 -23.57
N PRO A 55 7.83 -16.25 -23.00
CA PRO A 55 6.89 -16.95 -22.15
C PRO A 55 6.19 -18.07 -22.92
N GLN A 56 5.97 -19.20 -22.24
CA GLN A 56 5.44 -20.41 -22.86
C GLN A 56 4.42 -21.10 -21.96
N ILE A 57 3.47 -21.80 -22.56
CA ILE A 57 2.50 -22.62 -21.82
C ILE A 57 3.13 -23.98 -21.50
N VAL A 58 3.17 -24.34 -20.23
CA VAL A 58 3.70 -25.60 -19.71
C VAL A 58 2.66 -26.29 -18.82
N GLU A 59 2.76 -27.61 -18.71
CA GLU A 59 1.99 -28.36 -17.70
C GLU A 59 2.56 -28.06 -16.30
N CYS A 60 1.67 -27.83 -15.33
CA CYS A 60 2.03 -27.48 -13.96
C CYS A 60 1.05 -28.08 -12.96
N THR A 61 1.53 -28.35 -11.74
CA THR A 61 0.69 -28.75 -10.63
C THR A 61 0.51 -27.56 -9.68
N LEU A 62 -0.72 -27.17 -9.43
CA LEU A 62 -1.06 -26.09 -8.49
C LEU A 62 -0.79 -26.54 -7.04
N GLU A 63 -0.65 -25.59 -6.10
CA GLU A 63 -0.41 -25.90 -4.68
C GLU A 63 -1.46 -26.83 -4.06
N ALA A 64 -2.70 -26.75 -4.55
CA ALA A 64 -3.80 -27.62 -4.13
C ALA A 64 -3.76 -29.04 -4.74
N GLY A 65 -2.75 -29.36 -5.55
CA GLY A 65 -2.53 -30.64 -6.20
C GLY A 65 -3.29 -30.85 -7.52
N ALA A 66 -3.94 -29.81 -8.05
CA ALA A 66 -4.62 -29.89 -9.34
C ALA A 66 -3.62 -29.71 -10.49
N GLU A 67 -3.66 -30.59 -11.48
CA GLU A 67 -2.94 -30.37 -12.74
C GLU A 67 -3.61 -29.26 -13.54
N ALA A 68 -2.79 -28.40 -14.16
CA ALA A 68 -3.21 -27.24 -14.92
C ALA A 68 -2.18 -26.90 -16.01
N GLN A 69 -2.56 -25.98 -16.88
CA GLN A 69 -1.62 -25.30 -17.77
C GLN A 69 -1.21 -23.97 -17.16
N CYS A 70 0.08 -23.66 -17.19
CA CYS A 70 0.63 -22.41 -16.69
C CYS A 70 1.41 -21.68 -17.79
N CYS A 71 1.30 -20.36 -17.82
CA CYS A 71 2.27 -19.52 -18.49
C CYS A 71 3.53 -19.44 -17.62
N GLU A 72 4.67 -19.89 -18.15
CA GLU A 72 5.98 -19.79 -17.52
C GLU A 72 6.73 -18.56 -18.02
N PHE A 73 7.32 -17.81 -17.09
CA PHE A 73 8.13 -16.64 -17.34
C PHE A 73 9.51 -16.83 -16.73
N THR A 74 10.56 -16.53 -17.50
CA THR A 74 11.94 -16.57 -17.01
C THR A 74 12.55 -15.18 -17.16
N LEU A 75 12.93 -14.54 -16.05
CA LEU A 75 13.46 -13.18 -16.03
C LEU A 75 14.75 -13.10 -15.19
N SER A 76 15.63 -12.15 -15.55
CA SER A 76 16.78 -11.78 -14.72
C SER A 76 16.36 -10.84 -13.60
N TYR A 77 17.13 -10.81 -12.52
CA TYR A 77 17.12 -9.71 -11.56
C TYR A 77 18.46 -8.96 -11.63
N PRO A 78 18.48 -7.62 -11.78
CA PRO A 78 17.34 -6.78 -12.17
C PRO A 78 16.79 -7.16 -13.55
N THR A 79 15.54 -6.82 -13.80
CA THR A 79 14.95 -7.01 -15.12
C THR A 79 15.59 -6.05 -16.12
N ARG A 80 15.75 -6.48 -17.37
CA ARG A 80 16.34 -5.65 -18.42
C ARG A 80 15.56 -4.35 -18.60
N GLY A 81 16.26 -3.23 -18.63
CA GLY A 81 15.67 -1.90 -18.81
C GLY A 81 15.00 -1.32 -17.56
N LEU A 82 15.16 -1.95 -16.39
CA LEU A 82 14.74 -1.40 -15.11
C LEU A 82 15.97 -0.93 -14.31
N GLU A 83 16.03 0.37 -14.02
CA GLU A 83 16.99 0.91 -13.06
C GLU A 83 16.45 0.70 -11.64
N ILE A 84 17.25 0.06 -10.79
CA ILE A 84 16.91 -0.17 -9.37
C ILE A 84 17.70 0.80 -8.50
N GLY A 85 16.99 1.53 -7.65
CA GLY A 85 17.59 2.42 -6.65
C GLY A 85 17.99 3.80 -7.17
N PRO A 86 18.73 4.58 -6.36
CA PRO A 86 19.28 4.22 -5.06
C PRO A 86 18.21 4.16 -3.95
N PHE A 87 18.22 3.10 -3.14
CA PHE A 87 17.35 2.99 -1.96
C PHE A 87 17.82 3.90 -0.81
N CYS A 88 19.11 3.93 -0.49
CA CYS A 88 19.69 4.90 0.43
C CYS A 88 20.32 6.06 -0.36
N PRO A 89 20.02 7.32 -0.05
CA PRO A 89 20.75 8.44 -0.63
C PRO A 89 22.19 8.48 -0.10
N ALA A 90 23.13 9.00 -0.88
CA ALA A 90 24.53 9.11 -0.44
C ALA A 90 24.72 10.23 0.60
N THR A 91 23.91 11.29 0.49
CA THR A 91 23.96 12.47 1.36
C THR A 91 22.56 12.93 1.78
N LEU A 92 22.47 13.79 2.78
CA LEU A 92 21.21 14.42 3.20
C LEU A 92 20.56 15.30 2.12
N ASP A 93 21.31 15.73 1.10
CA ASP A 93 20.79 16.59 0.03
C ASP A 93 20.18 15.78 -1.13
N GLU A 94 20.29 14.46 -1.07
CA GLU A 94 19.72 13.53 -2.03
C GLU A 94 18.44 12.87 -1.48
N THR A 95 17.71 12.20 -2.36
CA THR A 95 16.50 11.44 -2.01
C THR A 95 16.68 9.98 -2.38
N GLY A 96 16.42 9.07 -1.43
CA GLY A 96 16.40 7.63 -1.65
C GLY A 96 15.00 7.06 -1.88
N GLY A 97 14.82 5.80 -1.51
CA GLY A 97 13.56 5.06 -1.60
C GLY A 97 12.53 5.45 -0.54
N LEU A 98 11.55 4.57 -0.34
CA LEU A 98 10.50 4.74 0.66
C LEU A 98 10.75 3.83 1.87
N ARG A 99 10.37 4.27 3.05
CA ARG A 99 10.47 3.52 4.30
C ARG A 99 9.20 3.66 5.13
N ASP A 100 8.65 2.53 5.55
CA ASP A 100 7.65 2.51 6.62
C ASP A 100 8.38 2.64 7.97
N TRP A 101 8.01 3.66 8.74
CA TRP A 101 8.53 3.92 10.08
C TRP A 101 7.42 3.75 11.10
N ASP A 102 7.70 3.00 12.16
CA ASP A 102 6.73 2.65 13.19
C ASP A 102 7.08 3.14 14.60
N GLY A 103 8.14 3.95 14.71
CA GLY A 103 8.52 4.62 15.95
C GLY A 103 7.69 5.89 16.21
N GLU A 104 8.29 6.85 16.91
CA GLU A 104 7.66 8.14 17.12
C GLU A 104 7.51 8.86 15.77
N ASN A 105 6.35 9.50 15.56
CA ASN A 105 5.93 10.01 14.25
C ASN A 105 5.90 8.92 13.18
N ALA A 106 5.15 7.84 13.43
CA ALA A 106 5.00 6.74 12.47
C ALA A 106 4.35 7.18 11.14
N GLY A 107 4.77 6.56 10.04
CA GLY A 107 4.29 6.87 8.69
C GLY A 107 5.15 6.28 7.57
N LEU A 108 4.69 6.47 6.33
CA LEU A 108 5.47 6.17 5.14
C LEU A 108 6.27 7.41 4.73
N TYR A 109 7.59 7.29 4.75
CA TYR A 109 8.51 8.38 4.48
C TYR A 109 9.31 8.13 3.21
N ARG A 110 9.65 9.23 2.53
CA ARG A 110 10.78 9.26 1.60
C ARG A 110 12.07 9.31 2.44
N LEU A 111 13.10 8.58 2.04
CA LEU A 111 14.42 8.69 2.64
C LEU A 111 15.10 9.97 2.16
N ASP A 112 14.78 11.09 2.82
CA ASP A 112 15.33 12.42 2.58
C ASP A 112 15.82 13.05 3.91
N ARG A 113 16.36 14.28 3.82
CA ARG A 113 16.82 15.05 4.99
C ARG A 113 15.85 15.03 6.17
N ALA A 114 14.58 15.33 5.91
CA ALA A 114 13.58 15.48 6.97
C ALA A 114 13.38 14.16 7.71
N TYR A 115 13.33 13.04 6.98
CA TYR A 115 13.26 11.73 7.59
C TYR A 115 14.48 11.41 8.46
N PHE A 116 15.70 11.64 7.96
CA PHE A 116 16.91 11.35 8.74
C PHE A 116 17.08 12.26 9.96
N GLU A 117 16.62 13.51 9.89
CA GLU A 117 16.61 14.44 11.02
C GLU A 117 15.59 14.00 12.10
N ILE A 118 14.39 13.54 11.71
CA ILE A 118 13.40 12.95 12.64
C ILE A 118 13.96 11.72 13.37
N LEU A 119 14.73 10.88 12.67
CA LEU A 119 15.40 9.73 13.29
C LEU A 119 16.50 10.17 14.25
N ALA A 120 17.29 11.18 13.88
CA ALA A 120 18.36 11.71 14.71
C ALA A 120 17.82 12.34 16.00
N GLU A 121 16.67 13.02 15.95
CA GLU A 121 15.96 13.54 17.14
C GLU A 121 15.55 12.43 18.11
N GLN A 122 15.26 11.23 17.59
CA GLN A 122 14.94 10.03 18.37
C GLN A 122 16.18 9.25 18.82
N GLY A 123 17.39 9.76 18.55
CA GLY A 123 18.67 9.14 18.91
C GLY A 123 19.25 8.19 17.86
N TYR A 124 18.60 8.05 16.70
CA TYR A 124 19.07 7.20 15.60
C TYR A 124 19.73 8.04 14.50
N ARG A 125 21.02 8.31 14.65
CA ARG A 125 21.77 9.13 13.68
C ARG A 125 22.43 8.26 12.60
N PHE A 126 22.03 8.48 11.33
CA PHE A 126 22.50 7.73 10.16
C PHE A 126 23.55 8.49 9.32
N TYR A 127 23.93 9.71 9.69
CA TYR A 127 24.82 10.57 8.91
C TYR A 127 25.92 11.21 9.76
N ASP A 128 27.04 11.52 9.11
CA ASP A 128 28.19 12.17 9.75
C ASP A 128 28.00 13.69 9.92
N ALA A 129 29.10 14.42 10.17
CA ALA A 129 29.08 15.87 10.33
C ALA A 129 28.94 16.62 9.00
N ASP A 130 29.38 16.00 7.90
CA ASP A 130 29.35 16.55 6.55
C ASP A 130 28.01 16.23 5.84
N GLY A 131 27.18 15.39 6.45
CA GLY A 131 25.88 14.99 5.92
C GLY A 131 25.94 13.75 5.02
N ASN A 132 27.04 13.00 5.02
CA ASN A 132 27.12 11.74 4.32
C ASN A 132 26.37 10.67 5.10
N ILE A 133 25.54 9.89 4.41
CA ILE A 133 24.74 8.81 5.00
C ILE A 133 25.61 7.57 5.10
N ALA A 134 25.66 6.97 6.29
CA ALA A 134 26.28 5.66 6.49
C ALA A 134 25.42 4.60 5.82
N ILE A 135 25.98 3.91 4.83
CA ILE A 135 25.31 2.83 4.09
C ILE A 135 26.01 1.50 4.42
N SER A 136 25.22 0.46 4.64
CA SER A 136 25.72 -0.90 4.83
C SER A 136 25.02 -1.85 3.85
N ASP A 137 25.82 -2.67 3.17
CA ASP A 137 25.34 -3.72 2.29
C ASP A 137 25.29 -5.07 3.05
N PRO A 138 24.09 -5.56 3.42
CA PRO A 138 23.95 -6.83 4.11
C PRO A 138 24.34 -8.05 3.24
N GLY A 139 24.34 -7.92 1.91
CA GLY A 139 24.73 -8.97 0.97
C GLY A 139 26.23 -9.31 1.02
N THR A 140 27.06 -8.40 1.52
CA THR A 140 28.51 -8.64 1.70
C THR A 140 28.82 -9.58 2.86
N GLY A 141 27.85 -9.91 3.71
CA GLY A 141 28.05 -10.69 4.93
C GLY A 141 28.77 -9.93 6.07
N GLY A 142 29.14 -8.66 5.84
CA GLY A 142 29.72 -7.79 6.86
C GLY A 142 28.65 -7.16 7.75
N GLN A 143 28.98 -6.94 9.03
CA GLN A 143 28.16 -6.10 9.91
C GLN A 143 28.41 -4.62 9.64
N PRO A 144 27.41 -3.73 9.87
CA PRO A 144 27.64 -2.30 9.88
C PRO A 144 28.78 -1.92 10.84
N GLN A 145 29.66 -1.02 10.40
CA GLN A 145 30.79 -0.54 11.21
C GLN A 145 30.42 0.66 12.10
N VAL A 146 29.17 1.12 12.01
CA VAL A 146 28.58 2.21 12.78
C VAL A 146 27.27 1.76 13.41
N ASP A 147 26.84 2.44 14.46
CA ASP A 147 25.65 2.07 15.24
C ASP A 147 24.35 2.06 14.40
N HIS A 148 24.24 2.98 13.44
CA HIS A 148 23.08 3.08 12.54
C HIS A 148 23.53 3.30 11.10
N ALA A 149 23.13 2.40 10.21
CA ALA A 149 23.42 2.48 8.79
C ALA A 149 22.17 2.19 7.96
N CYS A 150 22.00 2.94 6.88
CA CYS A 150 20.96 2.68 5.91
C CYS A 150 21.33 1.41 5.14
N LEU A 151 20.37 0.49 5.01
CA LEU A 151 20.63 -0.80 4.36
C LEU A 151 20.36 -0.70 2.87
N MET A 152 21.40 -0.94 2.07
CA MET A 152 21.30 -1.04 0.62
C MET A 152 22.06 -2.28 0.17
N ALA A 153 21.34 -3.33 -0.21
CA ALA A 153 21.97 -4.52 -0.77
C ALA A 153 22.40 -4.27 -2.22
N THR A 154 23.62 -4.67 -2.57
CA THR A 154 24.03 -4.73 -3.97
C THR A 154 23.16 -5.77 -4.69
N PRO A 155 22.56 -5.45 -5.86
CA PRO A 155 21.81 -6.44 -6.63
C PRO A 155 22.68 -7.65 -6.99
N ASP A 156 22.16 -8.85 -6.78
CA ASP A 156 22.76 -10.08 -7.28
C ASP A 156 22.27 -10.35 -8.70
N GLU A 157 23.08 -9.97 -9.68
CA GLU A 157 22.75 -10.12 -11.11
C GLU A 157 22.77 -11.57 -11.60
N SER A 158 23.21 -12.53 -10.76
CA SER A 158 23.18 -13.95 -11.08
C SER A 158 21.81 -14.59 -10.85
N VAL A 159 20.88 -13.88 -10.19
CA VAL A 159 19.55 -14.39 -9.86
C VAL A 159 18.69 -14.47 -11.12
N VAL A 160 18.19 -15.68 -11.38
CA VAL A 160 17.17 -15.98 -12.38
C VAL A 160 15.88 -16.35 -11.66
N ILE A 161 14.79 -15.68 -12.02
CA ILE A 161 13.46 -15.91 -11.46
C ILE A 161 12.60 -16.61 -12.51
N THR A 162 12.04 -17.76 -12.12
CA THR A 162 11.03 -18.47 -12.90
C THR A 162 9.68 -18.35 -12.19
N LEU A 163 8.70 -17.75 -12.87
CA LEU A 163 7.32 -17.61 -12.38
C LEU A 163 6.38 -18.45 -13.24
N ARG A 164 5.40 -19.10 -12.61
CA ARG A 164 4.33 -19.83 -13.30
C ARG A 164 2.98 -19.29 -12.88
N LEU A 165 2.20 -18.81 -13.84
CA LEU A 165 0.83 -18.34 -13.62
C LEU A 165 -0.14 -19.31 -14.30
N PRO A 166 -1.16 -19.83 -13.60
CA PRO A 166 -2.15 -20.69 -14.24
C PRO A 166 -2.87 -19.94 -15.36
N VAL A 167 -2.98 -20.56 -16.53
CA VAL A 167 -3.78 -20.03 -17.64
C VAL A 167 -5.22 -19.97 -17.19
N ASP A 168 -5.74 -21.03 -16.58
CA ASP A 168 -7.06 -21.10 -15.98
C ASP A 168 -6.96 -21.18 -14.45
N PRO A 169 -7.15 -20.05 -13.72
CA PRO A 169 -7.10 -20.06 -12.27
C PRO A 169 -8.19 -20.96 -11.67
N VAL A 170 -7.79 -21.84 -10.76
CA VAL A 170 -8.72 -22.67 -9.98
C VAL A 170 -8.94 -22.03 -8.62
N MET A 171 -10.21 -21.89 -8.22
CA MET A 171 -10.55 -21.39 -6.89
C MET A 171 -9.98 -22.31 -5.80
N ALA A 172 -9.09 -21.77 -4.98
CA ALA A 172 -8.53 -22.48 -3.84
C ALA A 172 -9.62 -22.78 -2.80
N LYS A 173 -9.57 -23.96 -2.17
CA LYS A 173 -10.53 -24.37 -1.12
C LYS A 173 -10.37 -23.56 0.16
N ASN A 174 -9.15 -23.17 0.45
CA ASN A 174 -8.78 -22.34 1.59
C ASN A 174 -7.94 -21.17 1.07
N ALA A 175 -7.97 -20.05 1.78
CA ALA A 175 -6.95 -19.04 1.58
C ALA A 175 -5.59 -19.67 1.90
N SER A 176 -4.63 -19.54 0.98
CA SER A 176 -3.23 -19.77 1.31
C SER A 176 -2.77 -18.68 2.27
N ASP A 177 -1.82 -19.01 3.14
CA ASP A 177 -1.08 -18.01 3.90
C ASP A 177 -0.29 -17.18 2.87
N ALA A 178 -0.87 -16.06 2.42
CA ALA A 178 -0.16 -15.14 1.55
C ALA A 178 1.07 -14.65 2.31
N GLY A 179 2.26 -14.90 1.75
CA GLY A 179 3.56 -14.59 2.36
C GLY A 179 3.58 -13.22 3.03
N ASP A 180 3.97 -13.24 4.29
CA ASP A 180 3.92 -12.14 5.26
C ASP A 180 4.82 -10.96 4.85
N SER A 181 4.28 -10.03 4.07
CA SER A 181 4.89 -8.71 3.86
C SER A 181 3.96 -7.56 4.24
N GLY A 182 2.86 -7.85 4.96
CA GLY A 182 1.96 -6.79 5.44
C GLY A 182 0.63 -7.23 6.04
N GLN A 183 0.34 -8.53 6.13
CA GLN A 183 -0.93 -9.02 6.69
C GLN A 183 -0.88 -9.25 8.22
N ASP A 184 0.29 -9.45 8.84
CA ASP A 184 0.39 -9.61 10.30
C ASP A 184 -0.19 -8.41 11.08
N ARG A 185 -0.05 -7.18 10.56
CA ARG A 185 -0.68 -5.99 11.18
C ARG A 185 -2.21 -6.06 11.14
N ARG A 186 -2.82 -6.50 10.03
CA ARG A 186 -4.29 -6.60 9.95
C ARG A 186 -4.82 -7.71 10.86
N ARG A 187 -4.13 -8.85 10.91
CA ARG A 187 -4.51 -9.96 11.78
C ARG A 187 -4.45 -9.57 13.25
N ARG A 188 -3.41 -8.86 13.70
CA ARG A 188 -3.36 -8.33 15.08
C ARG A 188 -4.46 -7.33 15.39
N VAL A 189 -4.81 -6.45 14.44
CA VAL A 189 -5.91 -5.50 14.63
C VAL A 189 -7.25 -6.24 14.75
N ASP A 190 -7.50 -7.24 13.91
CA ASP A 190 -8.73 -8.05 13.96
C ASP A 190 -8.80 -8.95 15.20
N GLU A 191 -7.68 -9.52 15.64
CA GLU A 191 -7.60 -10.30 16.88
C GLU A 191 -7.77 -9.40 18.12
N ARG A 192 -7.22 -8.17 18.13
CA ARG A 192 -7.51 -7.16 19.17
C ARG A 192 -8.96 -6.69 19.14
N ALA A 193 -9.56 -6.50 17.97
CA ALA A 193 -10.96 -6.11 17.84
C ALA A 193 -11.90 -7.21 18.33
N ARG A 194 -11.57 -8.49 18.07
CA ARG A 194 -12.30 -9.65 18.62
C ARG A 194 -12.11 -9.78 20.13
N ALA A 195 -10.88 -9.63 20.63
CA ALA A 195 -10.59 -9.71 22.07
C ALA A 195 -11.21 -8.56 22.87
N SER A 196 -11.41 -7.39 22.27
CA SER A 196 -12.07 -6.24 22.89
C SER A 196 -13.60 -6.23 22.74
N GLY A 197 -14.20 -7.23 22.08
CA GLY A 197 -15.64 -7.27 21.83
C GLY A 197 -16.14 -6.19 20.86
N ALA A 198 -15.24 -5.48 20.17
CA ALA A 198 -15.57 -4.52 19.13
C ALA A 198 -15.88 -5.27 17.83
N ALA A 199 -16.98 -6.03 17.82
CA ALA A 199 -17.54 -6.55 16.58
C ALA A 199 -17.92 -5.35 15.69
N SER A 200 -17.19 -5.19 14.59
CA SER A 200 -17.48 -4.27 13.51
C SER A 200 -18.94 -4.48 13.06
N ARG A 201 -19.84 -3.56 13.43
CA ARG A 201 -21.26 -3.58 13.02
C ARG A 201 -21.43 -3.12 11.56
N PHE A 202 -20.50 -3.44 10.68
CA PHE A 202 -20.66 -3.22 9.25
C PHE A 202 -21.31 -4.44 8.63
N GLY A 203 -22.62 -4.55 8.86
CA GLY A 203 -23.49 -5.39 8.05
C GLY A 203 -24.19 -4.53 7.01
N CYS A 204 -24.02 -4.86 5.73
CA CYS A 204 -24.88 -4.36 4.67
C CYS A 204 -26.30 -4.89 4.91
N ARG A 205 -27.20 -4.03 5.39
CA ARG A 205 -28.63 -4.29 5.36
C ARG A 205 -29.18 -3.75 4.04
N PRO A 206 -29.85 -4.56 3.20
CA PRO A 206 -30.48 -4.03 2.00
C PRO A 206 -31.59 -3.04 2.39
N GLY A 207 -31.53 -1.81 1.88
CA GLY A 207 -32.65 -0.87 1.91
C GLY A 207 -32.74 0.15 3.07
N GLY A 208 -31.64 0.47 3.77
CA GLY A 208 -31.65 1.50 4.83
C GLY A 208 -31.00 2.82 4.43
N THR A 209 -31.72 3.94 4.54
CA THR A 209 -31.19 5.30 4.36
C THR A 209 -30.24 5.69 5.49
N TRP A 210 -29.08 6.29 5.14
CA TRP A 210 -28.11 6.85 6.08
C TRP A 210 -28.78 7.82 7.05
N ARG A 211 -28.81 7.47 8.34
CA ARG A 211 -29.17 8.39 9.42
C ARG A 211 -28.09 8.33 10.48
N ASP A 212 -27.32 9.41 10.53
CA ASP A 212 -26.27 9.67 11.51
C ASP A 212 -26.87 9.65 12.92
N ARG A 213 -26.35 8.78 13.78
CA ARG A 213 -26.73 8.71 15.19
C ARG A 213 -25.49 8.61 16.06
N GLY A 214 -25.16 9.72 16.72
CA GLY A 214 -24.70 9.66 18.12
C GLY A 214 -23.39 10.36 18.45
N ARG A 215 -23.48 11.69 18.60
CA ARG A 215 -22.65 12.50 19.50
C ARG A 215 -22.68 11.90 20.92
N ALA A 216 -21.51 11.58 21.48
CA ALA A 216 -21.33 11.39 22.92
C ALA A 216 -20.26 12.36 23.43
N THR A 217 -20.68 13.26 24.32
CA THR A 217 -19.86 14.22 25.08
C THR A 217 -19.53 13.66 26.47
N ARG A 218 -18.41 14.15 27.04
CA ARG A 218 -17.87 14.07 28.42
C ARG A 218 -16.80 12.99 28.62
N GLY A 219 -15.67 13.26 29.28
CA GLY A 219 -15.24 14.46 29.99
C GLY A 219 -13.76 14.35 30.40
N LEU A 220 -13.14 15.52 30.61
CA LEU A 220 -11.80 15.64 31.19
C LEU A 220 -11.77 15.06 32.61
N ALA A 221 -10.74 14.28 32.91
CA ALA A 221 -10.22 14.13 34.26
C ALA A 221 -8.69 14.13 34.20
N SER A 222 -8.12 15.19 34.76
CA SER A 222 -6.71 15.35 35.11
C SER A 222 -6.31 14.34 36.19
N VAL A 223 -5.16 13.68 36.01
CA VAL A 223 -4.42 13.06 37.12
C VAL A 223 -2.95 13.45 37.00
N THR A 224 -2.49 14.17 38.02
CA THR A 224 -1.13 14.58 38.35
C THR A 224 -0.37 13.45 39.07
N GLU A 225 0.83 13.10 38.56
CA GLU A 225 2.12 12.68 39.23
C GLU A 225 2.17 11.64 40.39
N PRO A 226 3.34 11.06 40.81
CA PRO A 226 4.73 11.15 40.31
C PRO A 226 5.52 9.79 40.21
N MET A 227 6.78 9.90 39.74
CA MET A 227 7.96 9.01 39.81
C MET A 227 7.97 7.81 40.80
N ILE A 228 8.63 6.70 40.41
CA ILE A 228 9.80 6.07 41.10
C ILE A 228 10.41 4.88 40.27
N ARG A 229 11.66 5.09 39.84
CA ARG A 229 12.88 4.25 39.93
C ARG A 229 12.97 2.83 39.32
N ALA A 230 13.82 2.78 38.29
CA ALA A 230 14.80 1.76 37.85
C ALA A 230 14.93 0.41 38.57
N GLN A 231 15.05 -0.67 37.77
CA GLN A 231 16.08 -1.69 37.98
C GLN A 231 16.50 -2.34 36.65
N ILE A 232 17.78 -2.18 36.32
CA ILE A 232 18.52 -2.82 35.23
C ILE A 232 19.18 -4.06 35.85
N ASP A 233 19.06 -5.22 35.20
CA ASP A 233 19.90 -6.40 35.50
C ASP A 233 20.77 -6.77 34.28
N PRO A 234 22.10 -6.92 34.44
CA PRO A 234 23.00 -7.28 33.35
C PRO A 234 23.05 -8.80 33.11
N VAL A 235 22.89 -9.20 31.84
CA VAL A 235 23.10 -10.59 31.40
C VAL A 235 24.60 -10.89 31.34
N ARG A 236 25.03 -11.94 32.06
CA ARG A 236 26.37 -12.52 32.03
C ARG A 236 26.68 -13.12 30.65
N ARG A 237 27.89 -12.85 30.13
CA ARG A 237 28.49 -13.65 29.04
C ARG A 237 29.02 -14.98 29.61
N PRO A 238 28.90 -16.10 28.89
CA PRO A 238 29.73 -17.27 29.14
C PRO A 238 31.11 -17.10 28.49
N THR A 239 32.11 -17.64 29.19
CA THR A 239 33.51 -17.83 28.80
C THR A 239 33.68 -18.81 27.65
#